data_AF-A0A7C2AAE4-F1
#
_entry.id   AF-A0A7C2AAE4-F1
#
_cell.length_a   1.000
_cell.length_b   1.000
_cell.length_c   1.000
_cell.angle_alpha   90.00
_cell.angle_beta   90.00
_cell.angle_gamma   90.00
#
_symmetry.space_group_name_H-M   'P 1'
#
loop_
_entity.id
_entity.type
_entity.pdbx_description
1 polymer ?
#
loop_
_entity_poly.entity_id
_entity_poly.type
_entity_poly.pdbx_seq_one_letter_code
_entity_poly.pdbx_strand_id
1 'polypeptide(L)'
;MTENATPSAFLHEREVVGRVLPPSYPVSDVEVKGFLKSSLVDWDGYITVVVFLPLCNLRCPMCHNHEIVLTPESYPDIPLEEIERYLVENRDFIDGVVITGGEPTLHEGLPGFCRWLKDLGMMVKLDTNGTYPDRIQHL
;
A
#
# COMPACT_ATOMS: atom_id res chain seq x y z
N MET A 1 3.47 -2.75 37.74
CA MET A 1 4.72 -3.27 37.16
C MET A 1 4.30 -4.41 36.24
N THR A 2 3.86 -4.13 35.02
CA THR A 2 4.71 -3.80 33.86
C THR A 2 4.15 -2.63 33.05
N GLU A 3 5.03 -1.70 32.70
CA GLU A 3 4.78 -0.54 31.85
C GLU A 3 4.65 -0.99 30.39
N ASN A 4 3.53 -0.63 29.74
CA ASN A 4 3.42 -0.72 28.28
C ASN A 4 4.14 0.50 27.69
N ALA A 5 5.25 0.24 27.01
CA ALA A 5 5.95 1.24 26.22
C ALA A 5 5.09 1.65 25.03
N THR A 6 4.71 2.92 24.98
CA THR A 6 4.12 3.59 23.81
C THR A 6 5.18 3.66 22.70
N PRO A 7 4.90 3.25 21.45
CA PRO A 7 5.88 3.30 20.37
C PRO A 7 5.96 4.69 19.72
N SER A 8 5.98 5.77 20.51
CA SER A 8 6.02 7.16 20.03
C SER A 8 7.38 7.83 20.27
N ALA A 9 8.47 7.07 20.25
CA ALA A 9 9.80 7.59 20.56
C ALA A 9 10.88 7.05 19.64
N PHE A 10 10.67 7.11 18.32
CA PHE A 10 11.78 7.02 17.38
C PHE A 10 11.66 8.11 16.31
N LEU A 11 12.68 8.98 16.31
CA LEU A 11 13.12 9.88 15.23
C LEU A 11 12.43 11.25 15.13
N HIS A 12 12.83 12.15 16.04
CA HIS A 12 12.86 13.58 15.73
C HIS A 12 14.02 13.90 14.76
N GLU A 13 13.75 14.85 13.86
CA GLU A 13 14.66 15.59 12.97
C GLU A 13 15.20 14.87 11.72
N ARG A 14 14.40 14.90 10.65
CA ARG A 14 14.88 15.17 9.28
C ARG A 14 13.85 15.99 8.53
N GLU A 15 14.21 17.19 8.11
CA GLU A 15 13.46 18.02 7.16
C GLU A 15 13.12 17.18 5.92
N VAL A 16 11.81 16.99 5.66
CA VAL A 16 11.32 16.46 4.37
C VAL A 16 10.81 17.65 3.57
N VAL A 17 11.74 18.48 3.11
CA VAL A 17 11.46 19.48 2.09
C VAL A 17 12.27 19.10 0.85
N GLY A 18 11.57 18.65 -0.20
CA GLY A 18 12.15 18.57 -1.54
C GLY A 18 12.98 17.32 -1.86
N ARG A 19 12.54 16.12 -1.45
CA ARG A 19 13.01 14.91 -2.14
C ARG A 19 12.25 14.77 -3.45
N VAL A 20 12.89 15.20 -4.53
CA VAL A 20 12.65 14.64 -5.86
C VAL A 20 12.82 13.13 -5.72
N LEU A 21 11.86 12.34 -6.20
CA LEU A 21 11.94 10.88 -6.30
C LEU A 21 13.37 10.48 -6.71
N PRO A 22 14.05 9.58 -5.99
CA PRO A 22 15.40 9.16 -6.39
C PRO A 22 15.35 8.62 -7.84
N PRO A 23 16.39 8.86 -8.66
CA PRO A 23 16.42 8.59 -10.10
C PRO A 23 16.37 7.10 -10.50
N SER A 24 15.89 6.21 -9.62
CA SER A 24 15.94 4.75 -9.79
C SER A 24 14.60 4.04 -9.60
N TYR A 25 13.45 4.71 -9.65
CA TYR A 25 12.15 4.08 -9.36
C TYR A 25 11.71 3.10 -10.47
N PRO A 26 11.71 1.76 -10.29
CA PRO A 26 11.12 0.84 -11.24
C PRO A 26 9.95 0.17 -10.53
N VAL A 27 8.91 0.95 -10.22
CA VAL A 27 7.61 0.38 -9.82
C VAL A 27 6.72 0.32 -11.05
N SER A 28 7.37 0.14 -12.20
CA SER A 28 6.87 0.31 -13.56
C SER A 28 5.64 -0.53 -13.88
N ASP A 29 5.31 -1.51 -13.03
CA ASP A 29 4.28 -2.51 -13.27
C ASP A 29 3.20 -2.57 -12.17
N VAL A 30 3.10 -1.56 -11.29
CA VAL A 30 2.00 -1.49 -10.31
C VAL A 30 1.06 -0.33 -10.62
N GLU A 31 -0.11 -0.67 -11.15
CA GLU A 31 -1.24 0.23 -11.31
C GLU A 31 -2.06 0.28 -10.01
N VAL A 32 -2.47 1.47 -9.58
CA VAL A 32 -3.37 1.64 -8.43
C VAL A 32 -4.69 2.20 -8.95
N LYS A 33 -5.80 1.47 -8.71
CA LYS A 33 -7.15 1.86 -9.16
C LYS A 33 -8.04 2.39 -8.03
N GLY A 34 -7.60 2.28 -6.79
CA GLY A 34 -8.32 2.79 -5.62
C GLY A 34 -7.37 3.23 -4.52
N PHE A 35 -7.73 4.32 -3.83
CA PHE A 35 -6.93 4.90 -2.75
C PHE A 35 -7.85 5.42 -1.65
N LEU A 36 -8.03 4.61 -0.61
CA LEU A 36 -8.74 5.01 0.60
C LEU A 36 -7.77 5.70 1.55
N LYS A 37 -7.96 7.01 1.72
CA LYS A 37 -7.05 7.90 2.45
C LYS A 37 -7.03 7.68 3.97
N SER A 38 -7.96 6.91 4.52
CA SER A 38 -7.94 6.53 5.94
C SER A 38 -8.84 5.33 6.20
N SER A 39 -8.34 4.35 6.95
CA SER A 39 -9.08 3.21 7.48
C SER A 39 -8.64 2.91 8.91
N LEU A 40 -9.61 2.47 9.71
CA LEU A 40 -9.44 2.04 11.10
C LEU A 40 -9.75 0.54 11.29
N VAL A 41 -10.07 -0.16 10.20
CA VAL A 41 -10.60 -1.54 10.24
C VAL A 41 -9.79 -2.52 9.40
N ASP A 42 -8.92 -2.02 8.52
CA ASP A 42 -8.12 -2.87 7.63
C ASP A 42 -6.80 -3.34 8.27
N TRP A 43 -6.39 -2.76 9.40
CA TRP A 43 -5.25 -3.25 10.19
C TRP A 43 -5.46 -2.95 11.67
N ASP A 44 -5.69 -4.01 12.46
CA ASP A 44 -5.95 -3.89 13.89
C ASP A 44 -4.88 -3.08 14.63
N GLY A 45 -5.33 -2.02 15.32
CA GLY A 45 -4.48 -1.15 16.12
C GLY A 45 -3.75 -0.05 15.35
N TYR A 46 -3.99 0.11 14.05
CA TYR A 46 -3.32 1.07 13.19
C TYR A 46 -4.31 1.89 12.35
N ILE A 47 -3.97 3.15 12.11
CA ILE A 47 -4.64 4.02 11.14
C ILE A 47 -3.91 3.89 9.81
N THR A 48 -4.59 3.35 8.81
CA THR A 48 -3.94 3.00 7.54
C THR A 48 -4.54 3.71 6.35
N VAL A 49 -3.78 3.87 5.28
CA VAL A 49 -4.37 4.02 3.95
C VAL A 49 -4.53 2.65 3.29
N VAL A 50 -5.49 2.52 2.38
CA VAL A 50 -5.68 1.29 1.61
C VAL A 50 -5.52 1.58 0.12
N VAL A 51 -4.65 0.83 -0.56
CA VAL A 51 -4.44 0.92 -1.99
C VAL A 51 -4.96 -0.34 -2.68
N PHE A 52 -5.71 -0.16 -3.76
CA PHE A 52 -6.37 -1.23 -4.49
C PHE A 52 -5.72 -1.42 -5.85
N LEU A 53 -5.08 -2.56 -6.07
CA LEU A 53 -4.50 -2.94 -7.36
C LEU A 53 -5.58 -3.56 -8.27
N PRO A 54 -5.42 -3.51 -9.60
CA PRO A 54 -6.36 -4.13 -10.53
C PRO A 54 -6.12 -5.65 -10.65
N LEU A 55 -7.04 -6.32 -11.33
CA LEU A 55 -6.95 -7.73 -11.77
C LEU A 55 -6.90 -8.76 -10.64
N CYS A 56 -7.69 -9.82 -10.77
CA CYS A 56 -7.65 -10.97 -9.86
C CYS A 56 -7.72 -12.27 -10.67
N ASN A 57 -7.05 -13.31 -10.18
CA ASN A 57 -7.12 -14.66 -10.73
C ASN A 57 -8.37 -15.44 -10.28
N LEU A 58 -9.13 -14.90 -9.33
CA LEU A 58 -10.41 -15.47 -8.87
C LEU A 58 -11.62 -14.69 -9.42
N ARG A 59 -12.78 -15.34 -9.41
CA ARG A 59 -14.09 -14.77 -9.78
C ARG A 59 -15.10 -15.02 -8.66
N CYS A 60 -14.76 -14.54 -7.46
CA CYS A 60 -15.57 -14.72 -6.26
C CYS A 60 -16.97 -14.10 -6.46
N PRO A 61 -18.07 -14.82 -6.18
CA PRO A 61 -19.43 -14.29 -6.34
C PRO A 61 -19.73 -13.05 -5.50
N MET A 62 -19.00 -12.87 -4.40
CA MET A 62 -19.16 -11.75 -3.46
C MET A 62 -18.08 -10.67 -3.63
N CYS A 63 -17.44 -10.57 -4.80
CA CYS A 63 -16.35 -9.63 -5.00
C CYS A 63 -16.83 -8.17 -4.95
N HIS A 64 -16.44 -7.45 -3.90
CA HIS A 64 -16.75 -6.02 -3.76
C HIS A 64 -15.98 -5.17 -4.79
N ASN A 65 -14.79 -5.61 -5.19
CA ASN A 65 -13.88 -4.91 -6.09
C ASN A 65 -13.97 -5.43 -7.54
N HIS A 66 -15.12 -5.97 -7.95
CA HIS A 66 -15.25 -6.65 -9.25
C HIS A 66 -14.99 -5.72 -10.43
N GLU A 67 -15.28 -4.43 -10.31
CA GLU A 67 -15.09 -3.47 -11.41
C GLU A 67 -13.62 -3.24 -11.73
N ILE A 68 -12.75 -3.07 -10.72
CA ILE A 68 -11.29 -2.96 -10.93
C ILE A 68 -10.64 -4.32 -11.29
N VAL A 69 -11.39 -5.43 -11.19
CA VAL A 69 -10.94 -6.77 -11.60
C VAL A 69 -11.33 -7.11 -13.03
N LEU A 70 -12.54 -6.74 -13.45
CA LEU A 70 -13.13 -7.13 -14.74
C LEU A 70 -12.95 -6.08 -15.83
N THR A 71 -12.94 -4.81 -15.43
CA THR A 71 -12.84 -3.65 -16.34
C THR A 71 -11.90 -2.59 -15.75
N PRO A 72 -10.64 -2.95 -15.41
CA PRO A 72 -9.68 -2.03 -14.79
C PRO A 72 -9.40 -0.79 -15.63
N GLU A 73 -9.48 -0.89 -16.96
CA GLU A 73 -9.32 0.21 -17.90
C GLU A 73 -10.42 1.27 -17.82
N SER A 74 -11.58 0.92 -17.22
CA SER A 74 -12.66 1.86 -16.95
C SER A 74 -12.39 2.73 -15.72
N TYR A 75 -11.34 2.42 -14.96
CA TYR A 75 -10.92 3.14 -13.77
C TYR A 75 -9.61 3.90 -14.03
N PRO A 76 -9.54 5.20 -13.70
CA PRO A 76 -8.32 5.97 -13.86
C PRO A 76 -7.23 5.45 -12.91
N ASP A 77 -6.00 5.48 -13.37
CA ASP A 77 -4.85 5.25 -12.50
C ASP A 77 -4.69 6.38 -11.51
N ILE A 78 -4.39 6.02 -10.27
CA ILE A 78 -4.03 6.95 -9.21
C ILE A 78 -2.52 7.16 -9.29
N PRO A 79 -2.04 8.39 -9.56
CA PRO A 79 -0.61 8.66 -9.65
C PRO A 79 0.11 8.33 -8.34
N LEU A 80 1.26 7.68 -8.44
CA LEU A 80 2.04 7.30 -7.26
C LEU A 80 2.56 8.54 -6.52
N GLU A 81 2.76 9.66 -7.22
CA GLU A 81 3.11 10.95 -6.64
C GLU A 81 1.98 11.54 -5.78
N GLU A 82 0.71 11.23 -6.10
CA GLU A 82 -0.41 11.60 -5.22
C GLU A 82 -0.37 10.78 -3.93
N ILE A 83 -0.11 9.48 -4.03
CA ILE A 83 -0.01 8.59 -2.86
C ILE A 83 1.17 9.03 -1.98
N GLU A 84 2.35 9.26 -2.56
CA GLU A 84 3.53 9.75 -1.83
C GLU A 84 3.25 11.06 -1.11
N ARG A 85 2.73 12.06 -1.84
CA ARG A 85 2.43 13.37 -1.26
C ARG A 85 1.49 13.21 -0.07
N TYR A 86 0.42 12.41 -0.23
CA TYR A 86 -0.51 12.16 0.85
C TYR A 86 0.19 11.49 2.05
N LEU A 87 0.97 10.44 1.84
CA LEU A 87 1.66 9.74 2.92
C LEU A 87 2.65 10.66 3.66
N VAL A 88 3.39 11.49 2.93
CA VAL A 88 4.36 12.43 3.51
C VAL A 88 3.66 13.53 4.31
N GLU A 89 2.58 14.12 3.78
CA GLU A 89 1.80 15.16 4.46
C GLU A 89 1.12 14.65 5.73
N ASN A 90 0.83 13.35 5.80
CA ASN A 90 -0.03 12.73 6.81
C ASN A 90 0.69 11.71 7.69
N ARG A 91 2.03 11.67 7.63
CA ARG A 91 2.90 10.70 8.32
C ARG A 91 2.77 10.67 9.85
N ASP A 92 2.26 11.75 10.45
CA ASP A 92 2.12 11.86 11.91
C ASP A 92 0.89 11.10 12.43
N PHE A 93 -0.01 10.68 11.54
CA PHE A 93 -1.24 9.99 11.92
C PHE A 93 -1.55 8.75 11.08
N ILE A 94 -0.93 8.59 9.90
CA ILE A 94 -1.00 7.34 9.13
C ILE A 94 0.16 6.45 9.56
N ASP A 95 -0.18 5.30 10.13
CA ASP A 95 0.78 4.29 10.59
C ASP A 95 1.31 3.43 9.43
N GLY A 96 0.46 3.14 8.43
CA GLY A 96 0.83 2.22 7.37
C GLY A 96 -0.09 2.18 6.17
N VAL A 97 0.28 1.33 5.21
CA VAL A 97 -0.42 1.10 3.95
C VAL A 97 -0.86 -0.36 3.89
N VAL A 98 -2.14 -0.59 3.64
CA VAL A 98 -2.69 -1.89 3.28
C VAL A 98 -2.75 -1.99 1.76
N ILE A 99 -2.01 -2.92 1.19
CA ILE A 99 -2.05 -3.25 -0.24
C ILE A 99 -3.05 -4.39 -0.42
N THR A 100 -4.09 -4.12 -1.20
CA THR A 100 -5.13 -5.08 -1.54
C THR A 100 -5.52 -4.88 -3.00
N GLY A 101 -6.70 -5.36 -3.39
CA GLY A 101 -7.30 -5.04 -4.67
C GLY A 101 -6.79 -5.97 -5.76
N GLY A 102 -7.77 -6.43 -6.53
CA GLY A 102 -7.69 -7.69 -7.22
C GLY A 102 -6.93 -8.73 -6.40
N GLU A 103 -5.94 -9.35 -7.01
CA GLU A 103 -4.93 -10.14 -6.30
C GLU A 103 -3.56 -9.44 -6.44
N PRO A 104 -3.03 -8.81 -5.37
CA PRO A 104 -1.79 -8.06 -5.45
C PRO A 104 -0.59 -8.88 -5.94
N THR A 105 -0.55 -10.17 -5.60
CA THR A 105 0.59 -11.03 -5.97
C THR A 105 0.64 -11.34 -7.47
N LEU A 106 -0.34 -10.93 -8.28
CA LEU A 106 -0.24 -10.98 -9.74
C LEU A 106 0.79 -9.99 -10.30
N HIS A 107 1.02 -8.87 -9.60
CA HIS A 107 1.85 -7.78 -10.07
C HIS A 107 3.33 -8.04 -9.76
N GLU A 108 4.17 -8.13 -10.79
CA GLU A 108 5.61 -8.40 -10.62
C GLU A 108 6.34 -7.25 -9.91
N GLY A 109 5.81 -6.03 -10.03
CA GLY A 109 6.32 -4.84 -9.34
C GLY A 109 6.01 -4.78 -7.84
N LEU A 110 5.19 -5.69 -7.29
CA LEU A 110 4.76 -5.66 -5.88
C LEU A 110 5.94 -5.57 -4.87
N PRO A 111 7.05 -6.33 -4.99
CA PRO A 111 8.18 -6.19 -4.08
C PRO A 111 8.81 -4.79 -4.12
N GLY A 112 8.87 -4.18 -5.30
CA GLY A 112 9.35 -2.80 -5.49
C GLY A 112 8.43 -1.79 -4.82
N PHE A 113 7.13 -1.96 -4.99
CA PHE A 113 6.11 -1.12 -4.35
C PHE A 113 6.14 -1.21 -2.83
N CYS A 114 6.25 -2.43 -2.27
CA CYS A 114 6.43 -2.64 -0.83
C CYS A 114 7.70 -1.96 -0.30
N ARG A 115 8.83 -2.07 -1.00
CA ARG A 115 10.09 -1.40 -0.61
C ARG A 115 9.94 0.11 -0.62
N TRP A 116 9.32 0.67 -1.66
CA TRP A 116 9.08 2.10 -1.75
C TRP A 116 8.24 2.64 -0.58
N LEU A 117 7.13 1.96 -0.24
CA LEU A 117 6.30 2.35 0.91
C LEU A 117 7.09 2.29 2.24
N LYS A 118 7.91 1.24 2.41
CA LYS A 118 8.80 1.10 3.58
C LYS A 118 9.86 2.22 3.61
N ASP A 119 10.40 2.62 2.46
CA ASP A 119 11.37 3.72 2.35
C ASP A 119 10.77 5.10 2.68
N LEU A 120 9.45 5.26 2.51
CA LEU A 120 8.67 6.41 3.00
C LEU A 120 8.41 6.38 4.52
N GLY A 121 8.83 5.31 5.20
CA GLY A 121 8.65 5.13 6.64
C GLY A 121 7.31 4.52 7.04
N MET A 122 6.54 3.98 6.08
CA MET A 122 5.24 3.35 6.35
C MET A 122 5.39 1.88 6.71
N MET A 123 4.57 1.39 7.64
CA MET A 123 4.33 -0.05 7.76
C MET A 123 3.53 -0.55 6.54
N VAL A 124 3.74 -1.80 6.13
CA VAL A 124 3.08 -2.37 4.95
C VAL A 124 2.39 -3.67 5.32
N LYS A 125 1.09 -3.77 5.06
CA LYS A 125 0.27 -4.99 5.15
C LYS A 125 -0.17 -5.40 3.76
N LEU A 126 -0.15 -6.70 3.49
CA LEU A 126 -0.59 -7.29 2.23
C LEU A 126 -1.85 -8.13 2.47
N ASP A 127 -2.92 -7.81 1.76
CA ASP A 127 -4.13 -8.60 1.71
C ASP A 127 -4.18 -9.37 0.38
N THR A 128 -4.05 -10.69 0.47
CA THR A 128 -3.95 -11.61 -0.67
C THR A 128 -4.91 -12.78 -0.48
N ASN A 129 -5.40 -13.33 -1.58
CA ASN A 129 -6.16 -14.58 -1.58
C ASN A 129 -5.29 -15.83 -1.35
N GLY A 130 -3.96 -15.68 -1.35
CA GLY A 130 -3.01 -16.73 -1.00
C GLY A 130 -2.74 -17.76 -2.10
N THR A 131 -3.22 -17.58 -3.34
CA THR A 131 -3.04 -18.58 -4.41
C THR A 131 -1.62 -18.63 -4.98
N TYR A 132 -0.75 -17.67 -4.63
CA TYR A 132 0.65 -17.61 -5.06
C TYR A 132 1.61 -17.59 -3.85
N PRO A 133 1.69 -18.69 -3.07
CA PRO A 133 2.50 -18.74 -1.84
C PRO A 133 3.97 -18.45 -2.08
N ASP A 134 4.53 -18.91 -3.21
CA ASP A 134 5.93 -18.66 -3.56
C ASP A 134 6.21 -17.17 -3.69
N ARG A 135 5.30 -16.38 -4.27
CA ARG A 135 5.48 -14.92 -4.39
C ARG A 135 5.47 -14.24 -3.02
N ILE A 136 4.60 -14.71 -2.12
CA ILE A 136 4.48 -14.16 -0.75
C ILE A 136 5.76 -14.39 0.07
N GLN A 137 6.40 -15.55 -0.08
CA GLN A 137 7.63 -15.87 0.66
C GLN A 137 8.83 -14.97 0.33
N HIS A 138 8.78 -14.23 -0.78
CA HIS A 138 9.87 -13.37 -1.25
C HIS A 138 9.63 -11.86 -1.00
N LEU A 139 8.62 -11.50 -0.19
CA LEU A 139 8.23 -10.11 0.12
C LEU A 139 8.78 -9.56 1.45
#